data_AF-A0A445CUK8-F1
#
_entry.id   AF-A0A445CUK8-F1
#
_cell.length_a   1.000
_cell.length_b   1.000
_cell.length_c   1.000
_cell.angle_alpha   90.00
_cell.angle_beta   90.00
_cell.angle_gamma   90.00
#
_symmetry.space_group_name_H-M   'P 1'
#
loop_
_entity.id
_entity.type
_entity.pdbx_description
1 polymer ?
#
loop_
_entity_poly.entity_id
_entity_poly.type
_entity_poly.pdbx_seq_one_letter_code
_entity_poly.pdbx_strand_id
1 'polypeptide(L)'
;MATLEHTAGKSNSFRSLLIRLLLLGVFIIGVRFAYVIVIAGESCTVADFCFSSFHETLSLVIAGAGAAVKPLAVESTTAGGAASPARPEIYTSKEWTNAVRFYSSVLKHLIAGGYLSPASKSLCVETPTGRDVFTMREIGVKSTVGISRKAVKPLVKSGRGHRIPFPTRSFDFIFSGEGSLERSPFPAEFAAELVKVDYFGGGEDDSSDKCSVPEYKHDLVKNAEPLISMEPLKPWITLKRNLKNIKYLSSMVDISFKRRYVYVDVGARSYGSSIGSWFRKQYPKQNKTFHVYAIEADRTFHPEYALKKAVTLVPYAAWVKNETLTFEIHRDPGEQVEVKGRGMGRIQPLQGSSSEDFDGEVEKIKGFDFAAWLKNTVSKNDFVVMKMDVEGTEFDLIPRLFETGAICLVDEIFLECHYNRWQRCCPGQRSAKYEKTYDQCLQLFNSLRQSGVLVHQWW
;
A
#
# COMPACT_ATOMS: atom_id res chain seq x y z
N MET A 1 72.62 43.63 -22.75
CA MET A 1 71.37 43.15 -22.11
C MET A 1 70.69 42.22 -23.10
N ALA A 2 70.70 40.92 -22.81
CA ALA A 2 70.29 39.87 -23.74
C ALA A 2 68.76 39.82 -23.89
N THR A 3 68.33 39.73 -25.15
CA THR A 3 66.99 39.40 -25.62
C THR A 3 66.65 37.93 -25.32
N LEU A 4 65.45 37.67 -24.80
CA LEU A 4 64.91 36.30 -24.69
C LEU A 4 63.56 36.22 -25.42
N GLU A 5 63.53 35.31 -26.38
CA GLU A 5 62.46 35.04 -27.33
C GLU A 5 61.23 34.38 -26.70
N HIS A 6 60.08 34.66 -27.33
CA HIS A 6 58.82 33.95 -27.14
C HIS A 6 58.90 32.52 -27.71
N THR A 7 58.54 31.51 -26.91
CA THR A 7 58.18 30.18 -27.42
C THR A 7 56.73 29.86 -27.08
N ALA A 8 55.87 29.93 -28.11
CA ALA A 8 54.48 29.48 -28.05
C ALA A 8 54.41 27.96 -28.25
N GLY A 9 54.14 27.21 -27.17
CA GLY A 9 54.06 25.75 -27.16
C GLY A 9 52.65 25.19 -26.94
N LYS A 10 52.05 24.68 -28.04
CA LYS A 10 51.08 23.55 -28.12
C LYS A 10 49.81 23.58 -27.24
N SER A 11 48.81 24.39 -27.59
CA SER A 11 47.43 24.24 -27.08
C SER A 11 46.57 23.22 -27.87
N ASN A 12 47.05 22.73 -29.03
CA ASN A 12 46.28 21.84 -29.92
C ASN A 12 46.20 20.37 -29.45
N SER A 13 47.14 19.89 -28.63
CA SER A 13 47.20 18.47 -28.24
C SER A 13 46.14 18.12 -27.19
N PHE A 14 45.96 18.98 -26.19
CA PHE A 14 45.04 18.72 -25.07
C PHE A 14 43.57 18.82 -25.50
N ARG A 15 43.24 19.79 -26.37
CA ARG A 15 41.89 19.90 -26.95
C ARG A 15 41.55 18.69 -27.82
N SER A 16 42.51 18.21 -28.62
CA SER A 16 42.31 17.00 -29.44
C SER A 16 42.08 15.76 -28.57
N LEU A 17 42.82 15.61 -27.46
CA LEU A 17 42.65 14.51 -26.52
C LEU A 17 41.27 14.55 -25.82
N LEU A 18 40.85 15.74 -25.38
CA LEU A 18 39.56 15.92 -24.70
C LEU A 18 38.39 15.64 -25.66
N ILE A 19 38.47 16.08 -26.91
CA ILE A 19 37.47 15.80 -27.95
C ILE A 19 37.38 14.30 -28.21
N ARG A 20 38.52 13.59 -28.28
CA ARG A 20 38.54 12.13 -28.47
C ARG A 20 37.90 11.39 -27.30
N LEU A 21 38.13 11.83 -26.05
CA LEU A 21 37.51 11.23 -24.86
C LEU A 21 35.99 11.48 -24.83
N LEU A 22 35.55 12.67 -25.21
CA LEU A 22 34.12 12.99 -25.30
C LEU A 22 33.43 12.17 -26.39
N LEU A 23 34.05 12.04 -27.58
CA LEU A 23 33.54 11.21 -28.66
C LEU A 23 33.48 9.73 -28.26
N LEU A 24 34.47 9.23 -27.52
CA LEU A 24 34.46 7.87 -26.98
C LEU A 24 33.31 7.67 -25.98
N GLY A 25 33.05 8.65 -25.11
CA GLY A 25 31.94 8.62 -24.16
C GLY A 25 30.57 8.60 -24.86
N VAL A 26 30.37 9.45 -25.87
CA VAL A 26 29.14 9.48 -26.69
C VAL A 26 28.97 8.15 -27.44
N PHE A 27 30.06 7.60 -27.99
CA PHE A 27 30.01 6.30 -28.66
C PHE A 27 29.61 5.16 -27.70
N ILE A 28 30.16 5.13 -26.48
CA ILE A 28 29.78 4.13 -25.46
C ILE A 28 28.29 4.26 -25.07
N ILE A 29 27.78 5.50 -24.93
CA ILE A 29 26.36 5.75 -24.66
C ILE A 29 25.50 5.28 -25.84
N GLY A 30 25.91 5.57 -27.07
CA GLY A 30 25.23 5.13 -28.29
C GLY A 30 25.19 3.60 -28.43
N VAL A 31 26.30 2.92 -28.15
CA VAL A 31 26.37 1.44 -28.16
C VAL A 31 25.54 0.84 -27.02
N ARG A 32 25.55 1.42 -25.82
CA ARG A 32 24.67 1.01 -24.70
C ARG A 32 23.20 1.20 -25.05
N PHE A 33 22.85 2.31 -25.68
CA PHE A 33 21.48 2.61 -26.11
C PHE A 33 21.03 1.64 -27.22
N ALA A 34 21.87 1.40 -28.22
CA ALA A 34 21.61 0.41 -29.26
C ALA A 34 21.53 -1.01 -28.70
N TYR A 35 22.40 -1.39 -27.76
CA TYR A 35 22.34 -2.68 -27.05
C TYR A 35 21.04 -2.84 -26.26
N VAL A 36 20.59 -1.78 -25.56
CA VAL A 36 19.30 -1.78 -24.85
C VAL A 36 18.14 -1.90 -25.84
N ILE A 37 18.16 -1.20 -26.97
CA ILE A 37 17.10 -1.31 -27.99
C ILE A 37 17.08 -2.69 -28.65
N VAL A 38 18.25 -3.28 -28.96
CA VAL A 38 18.34 -4.58 -29.62
C VAL A 38 17.95 -5.71 -28.66
N ILE A 39 18.43 -5.69 -27.41
CA ILE A 39 18.11 -6.74 -26.43
C ILE A 39 16.69 -6.57 -25.85
N ALA A 40 16.28 -5.35 -25.50
CA ALA A 40 14.93 -5.10 -24.97
C ALA A 40 13.86 -5.12 -26.08
N GLY A 41 14.24 -4.89 -27.34
CA GLY A 41 13.36 -5.04 -28.50
C GLY A 41 13.06 -6.49 -28.86
N GLU A 42 13.96 -7.43 -28.57
CA GLU A 42 13.74 -8.87 -28.81
C GLU A 42 13.02 -9.58 -27.64
N SER A 43 13.05 -9.03 -26.42
CA SER A 43 12.36 -9.62 -25.25
C SER A 43 10.97 -9.03 -25.02
N CYS A 44 10.09 -9.07 -26.03
CA CYS A 44 8.67 -8.75 -25.87
C CYS A 44 7.85 -10.05 -25.81
N THR A 45 7.91 -10.75 -24.68
CA THR A 45 6.86 -11.69 -24.28
C THR A 45 6.45 -11.37 -22.85
N VAL A 46 5.14 -11.16 -22.67
CA VAL A 46 4.40 -10.90 -21.42
C VAL A 46 4.27 -9.41 -21.01
N ALA A 47 3.07 -8.88 -21.28
CA ALA A 47 2.35 -7.77 -20.64
C ALA A 47 2.98 -6.35 -20.68
N ASP A 48 2.48 -5.56 -21.64
CA ASP A 48 2.30 -4.10 -21.66
C ASP A 48 3.33 -3.20 -20.95
N PHE A 49 4.24 -2.59 -21.73
CA PHE A 49 4.54 -1.14 -21.76
C PHE A 49 5.68 -0.88 -22.77
N CYS A 50 5.35 -0.52 -24.02
CA CYS A 50 6.30 0.12 -24.95
C CYS A 50 5.92 1.60 -25.08
N PHE A 51 6.79 2.49 -24.59
CA PHE A 51 6.59 3.94 -24.58
C PHE A 51 6.92 4.53 -25.97
N SER A 52 5.87 4.89 -26.72
CA SER A 52 5.92 6.01 -27.65
C SER A 52 4.48 6.51 -27.90
N SER A 53 4.08 7.51 -27.12
CA SER A 53 2.88 8.28 -27.40
C SER A 53 3.15 9.27 -28.53
N PHE A 54 2.24 9.26 -29.52
CA PHE A 54 1.71 10.37 -30.32
C PHE A 54 1.60 9.97 -31.80
N HIS A 55 0.38 9.72 -32.27
CA HIS A 55 -0.18 10.60 -33.28
C HIS A 55 -1.72 10.53 -33.32
N GLU A 56 -2.33 11.71 -33.44
CA GLU A 56 -3.66 11.89 -34.01
C GLU A 56 -3.75 11.31 -35.43
N THR A 57 -5.00 11.16 -35.89
CA THR A 57 -5.52 10.97 -37.25
C THR A 57 -5.93 9.56 -37.67
N LEU A 58 -7.20 9.49 -38.08
CA LEU A 58 -7.90 8.39 -38.75
C LEU A 58 -7.07 7.82 -39.90
N SER A 59 -7.21 6.50 -40.13
CA SER A 59 -7.59 5.83 -41.39
C SER A 59 -7.33 4.33 -41.20
N LEU A 60 -8.35 3.47 -41.20
CA LEU A 60 -8.78 2.72 -42.39
C LEU A 60 -7.56 2.18 -43.17
N VAL A 61 -7.37 0.86 -43.24
CA VAL A 61 -6.86 0.16 -44.44
C VAL A 61 -6.88 -1.37 -44.25
N ILE A 62 -7.72 -1.98 -45.07
CA ILE A 62 -7.45 -3.08 -46.01
C ILE A 62 -7.14 -4.49 -45.46
N ALA A 63 -8.12 -5.34 -45.74
CA ALA A 63 -8.02 -6.77 -45.94
C ALA A 63 -6.97 -7.16 -47.00
N GLY A 64 -6.09 -8.09 -46.66
CA GLY A 64 -5.25 -8.81 -47.60
C GLY A 64 -5.86 -10.17 -47.97
N ALA A 65 -6.44 -10.21 -49.18
CA ALA A 65 -6.55 -11.33 -50.12
C ALA A 65 -6.93 -12.75 -49.64
N GLY A 66 -8.06 -13.24 -50.19
CA GLY A 66 -8.02 -14.50 -50.94
C GLY A 66 -8.87 -15.67 -50.44
N ALA A 67 -10.18 -15.59 -50.62
CA ALA A 67 -10.98 -16.72 -51.10
C ALA A 67 -12.39 -16.24 -51.47
N ALA A 68 -12.70 -16.26 -52.76
CA ALA A 68 -14.03 -16.02 -53.29
C ALA A 68 -14.94 -17.21 -52.95
N VAL A 69 -16.06 -16.96 -52.26
CA VAL A 69 -17.24 -17.84 -52.31
C VAL A 69 -18.47 -16.95 -52.33
N LYS A 70 -19.24 -17.02 -53.43
CA LYS A 70 -20.54 -16.38 -53.62
C LYS A 70 -21.58 -16.94 -52.62
N PRO A 71 -22.61 -16.17 -52.21
CA PRO A 71 -23.64 -16.68 -51.32
C PRO A 71 -24.58 -17.60 -52.10
N LEU A 72 -24.77 -18.82 -51.61
CA LEU A 72 -25.84 -19.70 -52.07
C LEU A 72 -27.08 -19.40 -51.22
N ALA A 73 -28.08 -18.81 -51.86
CA ALA A 73 -29.43 -18.77 -51.33
C ALA A 73 -29.96 -20.21 -51.20
N VAL A 74 -30.51 -20.55 -50.04
CA VAL A 74 -31.38 -21.71 -49.88
C VAL A 74 -32.64 -21.21 -49.18
N GLU A 75 -33.69 -21.06 -49.97
CA GLU A 75 -35.07 -21.14 -49.50
C GLU A 75 -35.36 -22.60 -49.15
N SER A 76 -35.92 -22.84 -47.97
CA SER A 76 -36.74 -24.02 -47.72
C SER A 76 -37.78 -23.69 -46.67
N THR A 77 -39.00 -23.51 -47.16
CA THR A 77 -40.24 -23.70 -46.43
C THR A 77 -40.43 -25.19 -46.14
N THR A 78 -40.79 -25.56 -44.91
CA THR A 78 -41.83 -26.57 -44.62
C THR A 78 -42.16 -26.62 -43.12
N ALA A 79 -43.41 -27.02 -42.87
CA ALA A 79 -44.19 -26.87 -41.65
C ALA A 79 -43.78 -27.77 -40.47
N GLY A 80 -44.07 -27.26 -39.26
CA GLY A 80 -44.87 -27.99 -38.26
C GLY A 80 -44.19 -29.08 -37.42
N GLY A 81 -43.86 -28.75 -36.17
CA GLY A 81 -43.59 -29.74 -35.12
C GLY A 81 -43.23 -29.08 -33.80
N ALA A 82 -44.12 -29.17 -32.81
CA ALA A 82 -43.99 -28.54 -31.50
C ALA A 82 -42.72 -28.99 -30.75
N ALA A 83 -41.85 -28.05 -30.40
CA ALA A 83 -40.70 -28.27 -29.52
C ALA A 83 -40.66 -27.22 -28.41
N SER A 84 -40.41 -27.70 -27.20
CA SER A 84 -40.10 -26.94 -25.98
C SER A 84 -39.17 -25.74 -26.24
N PRO A 85 -39.30 -24.59 -25.55
CA PRO A 85 -38.52 -23.40 -25.90
C PRO A 85 -37.04 -23.62 -25.54
N ALA A 86 -36.24 -23.84 -26.58
CA ALA A 86 -34.80 -23.96 -26.51
C ALA A 86 -34.18 -22.65 -26.00
N ARG A 87 -33.51 -22.71 -24.84
CA ARG A 87 -32.70 -21.62 -24.26
C ARG A 87 -31.24 -21.45 -24.75
N PRO A 88 -30.71 -22.11 -25.80
CA PRO A 88 -29.37 -21.78 -26.32
C PRO A 88 -29.27 -20.47 -27.12
N GLU A 89 -30.34 -20.05 -27.81
CA GLU A 89 -30.28 -18.95 -28.79
C GLU A 89 -30.03 -17.56 -28.17
N ILE A 90 -30.46 -17.34 -26.92
CA ILE A 90 -30.32 -16.03 -26.26
C ILE A 90 -28.85 -15.68 -26.03
N TYR A 91 -28.05 -16.68 -25.64
CA TYR A 91 -26.62 -16.53 -25.33
C TYR A 91 -25.74 -16.40 -26.58
N THR A 92 -26.27 -16.73 -27.76
CA THR A 92 -25.56 -16.64 -29.04
C THR A 92 -25.95 -15.41 -29.86
N SER A 93 -26.92 -14.60 -29.39
CA SER A 93 -27.31 -13.38 -30.06
C SER A 93 -26.17 -12.35 -30.16
N LYS A 94 -26.20 -11.53 -31.21
CA LYS A 94 -25.22 -10.45 -31.41
C LYS A 94 -25.28 -9.44 -30.28
N GLU A 95 -26.49 -9.15 -29.79
CA GLU A 95 -26.75 -8.27 -28.66
C GLU A 95 -26.15 -8.82 -27.36
N TRP A 96 -26.31 -10.11 -27.10
CA TRP A 96 -25.68 -10.77 -25.96
C TRP A 96 -24.16 -10.69 -26.04
N THR A 97 -23.60 -11.07 -27.18
CA THR A 97 -22.14 -11.07 -27.41
C THR A 97 -21.54 -9.67 -27.22
N ASN A 98 -22.20 -8.64 -27.75
CA ASN A 98 -21.76 -7.25 -27.60
C ASN A 98 -21.82 -6.78 -26.13
N ALA A 99 -22.88 -7.14 -25.41
CA ALA A 99 -23.01 -6.79 -24.01
C ALA A 99 -21.99 -7.51 -23.11
N VAL A 100 -21.75 -8.81 -23.34
CA VAL A 100 -20.70 -9.55 -22.62
C VAL A 100 -19.32 -8.95 -22.91
N ARG A 101 -19.03 -8.55 -24.15
CA ARG A 101 -17.78 -7.85 -24.49
C ARG A 101 -17.65 -6.53 -23.73
N PHE A 102 -18.71 -5.74 -23.68
CA PHE A 102 -18.75 -4.47 -22.94
C PHE A 102 -18.49 -4.69 -21.44
N TYR A 103 -19.26 -5.56 -20.78
CA TYR A 103 -19.07 -5.85 -19.37
C TYR A 103 -17.70 -6.48 -19.11
N SER A 104 -17.18 -7.32 -20.00
CA SER A 104 -15.88 -7.95 -19.80
C SER A 104 -14.78 -6.90 -19.77
N SER A 105 -14.87 -5.87 -20.61
CA SER A 105 -13.93 -4.75 -20.58
C SER A 105 -13.98 -4.04 -19.23
N VAL A 106 -15.17 -3.59 -18.82
CA VAL A 106 -15.37 -2.84 -17.56
C VAL A 106 -14.91 -3.67 -16.36
N LEU A 107 -15.34 -4.92 -16.25
CA LEU A 107 -15.06 -5.76 -15.09
C LEU A 107 -13.59 -6.19 -15.03
N LYS A 108 -12.91 -6.41 -16.17
CA LYS A 108 -11.46 -6.65 -16.19
C LYS A 108 -10.69 -5.42 -15.73
N HIS A 109 -11.13 -4.21 -16.08
CA HIS A 109 -10.54 -2.99 -15.54
C HIS A 109 -10.75 -2.88 -14.02
N LEU A 110 -11.91 -3.30 -13.50
CA LEU A 110 -12.15 -3.35 -12.05
C LEU A 110 -11.27 -4.39 -11.34
N ILE A 111 -11.02 -5.55 -11.96
CA ILE A 111 -10.08 -6.56 -11.44
C ILE A 111 -8.65 -6.03 -11.46
N ALA A 112 -8.21 -5.49 -12.60
CA ALA A 112 -6.87 -4.92 -12.75
C ALA A 112 -6.64 -3.73 -11.80
N GLY A 113 -7.69 -2.94 -11.55
CA GLY A 113 -7.68 -1.86 -10.58
C GLY A 113 -7.93 -2.30 -9.13
N GLY A 114 -8.01 -3.59 -8.83
CA GLY A 114 -8.16 -4.12 -7.47
C GLY A 114 -9.53 -3.90 -6.81
N TYR A 115 -10.52 -3.36 -7.52
CA TYR A 115 -11.87 -3.14 -7.00
C TYR A 115 -12.72 -4.42 -6.96
N LEU A 116 -12.34 -5.44 -7.73
CA LEU A 116 -13.05 -6.70 -7.86
C LEU A 116 -12.06 -7.86 -7.78
N SER A 117 -12.29 -8.84 -6.90
CA SER A 117 -11.46 -10.03 -6.79
C SER A 117 -12.18 -11.25 -7.37
N PRO A 118 -11.49 -12.21 -8.02
CA PRO A 118 -12.08 -13.50 -8.38
C PRO A 118 -12.69 -14.28 -7.20
N ALA A 119 -12.22 -14.00 -5.98
CA ALA A 119 -12.75 -14.60 -4.75
C ALA A 119 -14.00 -13.88 -4.20
N SER A 120 -14.34 -12.69 -4.71
CA SER A 120 -15.45 -11.88 -4.21
C SER A 120 -16.78 -12.60 -4.35
N LYS A 121 -17.60 -12.55 -3.29
CA LYS A 121 -19.02 -12.85 -3.37
C LYS A 121 -19.75 -11.60 -3.85
N SER A 122 -20.23 -11.63 -5.09
CA SER A 122 -20.70 -10.42 -5.78
C SER A 122 -22.20 -10.43 -6.06
N LEU A 123 -22.80 -9.24 -6.02
CA LEU A 123 -24.20 -9.01 -6.36
C LEU A 123 -24.30 -8.07 -7.58
N CYS A 124 -25.02 -8.49 -8.62
CA CYS A 124 -25.44 -7.60 -9.71
C CYS A 124 -26.90 -7.19 -9.47
N VAL A 125 -27.16 -5.88 -9.38
CA VAL A 125 -28.49 -5.35 -9.06
C VAL A 125 -29.16 -4.78 -10.31
N GLU A 126 -30.48 -4.97 -10.42
CA GLU A 126 -31.28 -4.57 -11.58
C GLU A 126 -30.73 -5.12 -12.92
N THR A 127 -30.33 -6.39 -12.93
CA THR A 127 -29.85 -7.09 -14.12
C THR A 127 -30.95 -7.95 -14.77
N PRO A 128 -31.73 -7.43 -15.73
CA PRO A 128 -32.91 -8.14 -16.25
C PRO A 128 -32.56 -9.42 -17.04
N THR A 129 -31.36 -9.48 -17.62
CA THR A 129 -30.92 -10.60 -18.47
C THR A 129 -29.73 -11.37 -17.90
N GLY A 130 -29.07 -10.87 -16.86
CA GLY A 130 -27.93 -11.52 -16.24
C GLY A 130 -26.64 -11.49 -17.08
N ARG A 131 -26.52 -10.57 -18.04
CA ARG A 131 -25.33 -10.45 -18.92
C ARG A 131 -24.06 -10.13 -18.13
N ASP A 132 -24.16 -9.21 -17.19
CA ASP A 132 -23.11 -8.86 -16.23
C ASP A 132 -22.78 -10.04 -15.29
N VAL A 133 -23.78 -10.74 -14.75
CA VAL A 133 -23.59 -11.94 -13.91
C VAL A 133 -22.86 -13.04 -14.67
N PHE A 134 -23.27 -13.29 -15.91
CA PHE A 134 -22.61 -14.25 -16.78
C PHE A 134 -21.16 -13.86 -17.00
N THR A 135 -20.93 -12.60 -17.35
CA THR A 135 -19.58 -12.08 -17.60
C THR A 135 -18.69 -12.17 -16.37
N MET A 136 -19.19 -11.82 -15.19
CA MET A 136 -18.49 -11.98 -13.90
C MET A 136 -18.01 -13.42 -13.68
N ARG A 137 -18.87 -14.40 -13.96
CA ARG A 137 -18.53 -15.82 -13.80
C ARG A 137 -17.47 -16.26 -14.83
N GLU A 138 -17.59 -15.82 -16.08
CA GLU A 138 -16.63 -16.13 -17.15
C GLU A 138 -15.23 -15.59 -16.85
N ILE A 139 -15.12 -14.39 -16.25
CA ILE A 139 -13.82 -13.81 -15.86
C ILE A 139 -13.29 -14.32 -14.52
N GLY A 140 -13.96 -15.30 -13.90
CA GLY A 140 -13.48 -16.00 -12.70
C GLY A 140 -14.13 -15.62 -11.38
N VAL A 141 -15.06 -14.64 -11.34
CA VAL A 141 -15.82 -14.26 -10.14
C VAL A 141 -17.02 -15.21 -9.97
N LYS A 142 -16.73 -16.44 -9.53
CA LYS A 142 -17.70 -17.55 -9.56
C LYS A 142 -18.90 -17.31 -8.64
N SER A 143 -18.70 -16.67 -7.49
CA SER A 143 -19.71 -16.43 -6.46
C SER A 143 -20.61 -15.22 -6.74
N THR A 144 -21.06 -15.08 -8.00
CA THR A 144 -21.89 -13.94 -8.44
C THR A 144 -23.37 -14.30 -8.53
N VAL A 145 -24.23 -13.46 -7.98
CA VAL A 145 -25.70 -13.57 -8.04
C VAL A 145 -26.29 -12.30 -8.66
N GLY A 146 -27.26 -12.44 -9.57
CA GLY A 146 -28.05 -11.31 -10.08
C GLY A 146 -29.43 -11.20 -9.46
N ILE A 147 -29.94 -9.98 -9.33
CA ILE A 147 -31.36 -9.72 -9.04
C ILE A 147 -31.99 -8.78 -10.07
N SER A 148 -33.26 -9.03 -10.36
CA SER A 148 -34.13 -8.11 -11.11
C SER A 148 -35.59 -8.41 -10.78
N ARG A 149 -36.50 -7.49 -11.13
CA ARG A 149 -37.94 -7.64 -10.89
C ARG A 149 -38.47 -9.00 -11.39
N LYS A 150 -38.04 -9.43 -12.58
CA LYS A 150 -38.37 -10.74 -13.16
C LYS A 150 -37.17 -11.66 -13.06
N ALA A 151 -37.36 -12.88 -12.53
CA ALA A 151 -36.30 -13.87 -12.46
C ALA A 151 -35.98 -14.46 -13.84
N VAL A 152 -34.69 -14.64 -14.12
CA VAL A 152 -34.19 -15.30 -15.34
C VAL A 152 -33.18 -16.36 -14.92
N LYS A 153 -33.66 -17.60 -14.78
CA LYS A 153 -32.82 -18.74 -14.35
C LYS A 153 -31.79 -19.10 -15.43
N PRO A 154 -30.54 -19.46 -15.06
CA PRO A 154 -30.03 -19.63 -13.69
C PRO A 154 -29.36 -18.38 -13.09
N LEU A 155 -29.25 -17.28 -13.85
CA LEU A 155 -28.38 -16.16 -13.52
C LEU A 155 -29.01 -15.13 -12.58
N VAL A 156 -30.33 -14.94 -12.69
CA VAL A 156 -31.04 -13.83 -12.05
C VAL A 156 -32.18 -14.36 -11.17
N LYS A 157 -32.19 -13.96 -9.90
CA LYS A 157 -33.28 -14.17 -8.95
C LYS A 157 -34.24 -12.98 -8.96
N SER A 158 -35.47 -13.19 -8.47
CA SER A 158 -36.40 -12.07 -8.29
C SER A 158 -35.98 -11.21 -7.10
N GLY A 159 -35.89 -9.90 -7.30
CA GLY A 159 -35.54 -8.90 -6.29
C GLY A 159 -35.65 -7.49 -6.87
N ARG A 160 -35.64 -6.45 -6.02
CA ARG A 160 -35.69 -5.04 -6.47
C ARG A 160 -34.56 -4.26 -5.80
N GLY A 161 -34.04 -3.23 -6.46
CA GLY A 161 -32.96 -2.39 -5.91
C GLY A 161 -33.29 -1.76 -4.55
N HIS A 162 -34.52 -1.29 -4.35
CA HIS A 162 -35.00 -0.73 -3.07
C HIS A 162 -35.52 -1.78 -2.06
N ARG A 163 -35.37 -3.07 -2.36
CA ARG A 163 -35.68 -4.18 -1.45
C ARG A 163 -34.89 -5.42 -1.87
N ILE A 164 -33.62 -5.41 -1.53
CA ILE A 164 -32.67 -6.45 -1.87
C ILE A 164 -32.92 -7.66 -0.95
N PRO A 165 -33.25 -8.85 -1.49
CA PRO A 165 -33.70 -10.01 -0.73
C PRO A 165 -32.52 -10.80 -0.13
N PHE A 166 -31.59 -10.11 0.51
CA PHE A 166 -30.44 -10.71 1.18
C PHE A 166 -30.22 -10.09 2.56
N PRO A 167 -29.65 -10.84 3.52
CA PRO A 167 -29.27 -10.33 4.83
C PRO A 167 -28.26 -9.16 4.74
N THR A 168 -28.10 -8.44 5.84
CA THR A 168 -27.04 -7.44 6.01
C THR A 168 -25.64 -8.07 5.78
N ARG A 169 -24.69 -7.28 5.26
CA ARG A 169 -23.28 -7.70 5.04
C ARG A 169 -23.16 -9.04 4.31
N SER A 170 -23.79 -9.17 3.15
CA SER A 170 -23.88 -10.42 2.39
C SER A 170 -22.89 -10.53 1.23
N PHE A 171 -22.37 -9.40 0.73
CA PHE A 171 -21.57 -9.34 -0.51
C PHE A 171 -20.36 -8.43 -0.35
N ASP A 172 -19.24 -8.82 -0.94
CA ASP A 172 -17.97 -8.08 -0.92
C ASP A 172 -17.90 -7.02 -2.02
N PHE A 173 -18.73 -7.18 -3.05
CA PHE A 173 -18.77 -6.30 -4.21
C PHE A 173 -20.18 -6.24 -4.78
N ILE A 174 -20.67 -5.05 -5.07
CA ILE A 174 -21.97 -4.83 -5.69
C ILE A 174 -21.81 -4.07 -6.98
N PHE A 175 -22.36 -4.62 -8.07
CA PHE A 175 -22.39 -4.00 -9.38
C PHE A 175 -23.80 -3.54 -9.70
N SER A 176 -23.93 -2.25 -10.06
CA SER A 176 -25.18 -1.68 -10.56
C SER A 176 -24.92 -1.14 -11.96
N GLY A 177 -25.37 -1.86 -12.98
CA GLY A 177 -25.18 -1.47 -14.37
C GLY A 177 -26.24 -0.48 -14.87
N GLU A 178 -25.99 0.10 -16.05
CA GLU A 178 -26.97 0.86 -16.84
C GLU A 178 -27.62 2.07 -16.12
N GLY A 179 -26.98 2.64 -15.09
CA GLY A 179 -27.53 3.75 -14.33
C GLY A 179 -28.87 3.43 -13.66
N SER A 180 -29.03 2.19 -13.18
CA SER A 180 -30.28 1.73 -12.56
C SER A 180 -30.58 2.41 -11.22
N LEU A 181 -29.55 2.89 -10.50
CA LEU A 181 -29.71 3.64 -9.25
C LEU A 181 -30.31 5.02 -9.52
N GLU A 182 -29.77 5.74 -10.50
CA GLU A 182 -30.17 7.08 -10.88
C GLU A 182 -31.56 7.11 -11.53
N ARG A 183 -31.91 6.05 -12.28
CA ARG A 183 -33.24 5.89 -12.89
C ARG A 183 -34.29 5.32 -11.94
N SER A 184 -33.90 4.95 -10.71
CA SER A 184 -34.82 4.38 -9.73
C SER A 184 -35.83 5.44 -9.26
N PRO A 185 -37.12 5.08 -9.10
CA PRO A 185 -38.09 5.96 -8.41
C PRO A 185 -37.79 6.11 -6.91
N PHE A 186 -36.91 5.27 -6.36
CA PHE A 186 -36.52 5.25 -4.94
C PHE A 186 -34.99 5.20 -4.81
N PRO A 187 -34.26 6.26 -5.20
CA PRO A 187 -32.79 6.24 -5.24
C PRO A 187 -32.18 6.21 -3.83
N ALA A 188 -32.81 6.87 -2.85
CA ALA A 188 -32.32 6.90 -1.48
C ALA A 188 -32.47 5.52 -0.79
N GLU A 189 -33.62 4.88 -0.94
CA GLU A 189 -33.90 3.55 -0.40
C GLU A 189 -33.06 2.48 -1.10
N PHE A 190 -32.82 2.64 -2.41
CA PHE A 190 -31.91 1.77 -3.13
C PHE A 190 -30.47 1.94 -2.62
N ALA A 191 -29.97 3.18 -2.47
CA ALA A 191 -28.64 3.40 -1.89
C ALA A 191 -28.52 2.82 -0.46
N ALA A 192 -29.55 2.98 0.37
CA ALA A 192 -29.59 2.39 1.71
C ALA A 192 -29.53 0.86 1.69
N GLU A 193 -30.26 0.22 0.77
CA GLU A 193 -30.22 -1.23 0.59
C GLU A 193 -28.86 -1.74 0.07
N LEU A 194 -28.20 -0.98 -0.81
CA LEU A 194 -26.84 -1.29 -1.27
C LEU A 194 -25.86 -1.27 -0.08
N VAL A 195 -25.91 -0.22 0.74
CA VAL A 195 -25.08 -0.11 1.96
C VAL A 195 -25.40 -1.24 2.94
N LYS A 196 -26.68 -1.60 3.11
CA LYS A 196 -27.10 -2.68 4.01
C LYS A 196 -26.45 -4.03 3.66
N VAL A 197 -26.44 -4.39 2.37
CA VAL A 197 -25.97 -5.71 1.92
C VAL A 197 -24.47 -5.76 1.59
N ASP A 198 -23.83 -4.61 1.43
CA ASP A 198 -22.39 -4.47 1.25
C ASP A 198 -21.64 -4.77 2.55
N TYR A 199 -20.55 -5.52 2.47
CA TYR A 199 -19.63 -5.72 3.59
C TYR A 199 -18.93 -4.42 4.01
N PHE A 200 -18.76 -3.46 3.09
CA PHE A 200 -18.11 -2.17 3.35
C PHE A 200 -19.07 -1.04 3.73
N GLY A 201 -20.38 -1.27 3.62
CA GLY A 201 -21.41 -0.31 3.97
C GLY A 201 -21.40 0.00 5.47
N GLY A 202 -20.99 1.24 5.79
CA GLY A 202 -20.85 1.73 7.16
C GLY A 202 -22.13 1.59 7.98
N GLY A 203 -22.15 0.59 8.85
CA GLY A 203 -22.75 0.76 10.17
C GLY A 203 -21.74 1.47 11.05
N GLU A 204 -22.20 2.43 11.84
CA GLU A 204 -21.59 2.72 13.14
C GLU A 204 -21.46 1.38 13.86
N ASP A 205 -20.25 0.80 13.78
CA ASP A 205 -19.98 -0.50 14.37
C ASP A 205 -19.65 -0.25 15.84
N ASP A 206 -20.72 -0.16 16.64
CA ASP A 206 -20.69 -0.24 18.10
C ASP A 206 -20.57 -1.70 18.57
N SER A 207 -19.83 -2.53 17.83
CA SER A 207 -19.63 -3.94 18.18
C SER A 207 -18.15 -4.37 18.15
N SER A 208 -17.54 -4.23 19.33
CA SER A 208 -16.35 -4.96 19.82
C SER A 208 -15.07 -4.93 18.97
N ASP A 209 -14.22 -3.92 19.21
CA ASP A 209 -12.76 -3.95 19.46
C ASP A 209 -11.83 -5.00 18.79
N LYS A 210 -12.21 -5.62 17.67
CA LYS A 210 -11.33 -6.55 16.94
C LYS A 210 -11.35 -6.24 15.45
N CYS A 211 -10.16 -6.09 14.88
CA CYS A 211 -10.00 -5.98 13.43
C CYS A 211 -10.60 -7.22 12.77
N SER A 212 -11.63 -7.05 11.93
CA SER A 212 -11.98 -8.08 10.96
C SER A 212 -10.85 -8.15 9.93
N VAL A 213 -9.99 -9.16 10.04
CA VAL A 213 -8.84 -9.34 9.14
C VAL A 213 -9.26 -10.22 7.96
N PRO A 214 -9.28 -9.70 6.72
CA PRO A 214 -9.57 -10.52 5.56
C PRO A 214 -8.52 -11.60 5.36
N GLU A 215 -8.92 -12.77 4.83
CA GLU A 215 -8.02 -13.91 4.63
C GLU A 215 -6.79 -13.57 3.77
N TYR A 216 -6.96 -12.75 2.74
CA TYR A 216 -5.84 -12.33 1.89
C TYR A 216 -4.75 -11.56 2.66
N LYS A 217 -5.10 -10.83 3.74
CA LYS A 217 -4.09 -10.16 4.59
C LYS A 217 -3.24 -11.18 5.34
N HIS A 218 -3.84 -12.28 5.80
CA HIS A 218 -3.07 -13.38 6.40
C HIS A 218 -2.12 -14.03 5.40
N ASP A 219 -2.54 -14.21 4.15
CA ASP A 219 -1.67 -14.78 3.12
C ASP A 219 -0.49 -13.86 2.77
N LEU A 220 -0.70 -12.55 2.76
CA LEU A 220 0.38 -11.58 2.60
C LEU A 220 1.38 -11.63 3.75
N VAL A 221 0.89 -11.76 4.98
CA VAL A 221 1.75 -11.93 6.17
C VAL A 221 2.52 -13.25 6.12
N LYS A 222 1.93 -14.35 5.65
CA LYS A 222 2.64 -15.64 5.45
C LYS A 222 3.77 -15.50 4.43
N ASN A 223 3.60 -14.63 3.43
CA ASN A 223 4.58 -14.36 2.40
C ASN A 223 5.69 -13.41 2.84
N ALA A 224 5.58 -12.75 4.01
CA ALA A 224 6.59 -11.84 4.57
C ALA A 224 7.94 -12.53 4.82
N GLU A 225 9.00 -11.75 5.07
CA GLU A 225 10.23 -12.30 5.61
C GLU A 225 10.00 -12.94 7.00
N PRO A 226 10.71 -14.02 7.35
CA PRO A 226 10.54 -14.64 8.66
C PRO A 226 10.93 -13.69 9.80
N LEU A 227 10.20 -13.75 10.91
CA LEU A 227 10.64 -13.09 12.13
C LEU A 227 11.93 -13.73 12.63
N ILE A 228 12.86 -12.90 13.08
CA ILE A 228 14.05 -13.32 13.80
C ILE A 228 13.57 -13.79 15.17
N SER A 229 13.67 -15.10 15.41
CA SER A 229 13.12 -15.75 16.62
C SER A 229 14.05 -15.68 17.83
N MET A 230 15.30 -15.29 17.65
CA MET A 230 16.32 -15.23 18.71
C MET A 230 16.99 -13.87 18.75
N GLU A 231 17.32 -13.41 19.96
CA GLU A 231 18.01 -12.14 20.18
C GLU A 231 19.33 -12.09 19.38
N PRO A 232 19.52 -11.11 18.48
CA PRO A 232 20.74 -11.05 17.68
C PRO A 232 21.93 -10.60 18.51
N LEU A 233 22.97 -11.44 18.59
CA LEU A 233 24.24 -11.10 19.24
C LEU A 233 24.95 -9.89 18.61
N LYS A 234 24.71 -9.63 17.32
CA LYS A 234 25.21 -8.46 16.59
C LYS A 234 24.04 -7.79 15.84
N PRO A 235 23.28 -6.91 16.50
CA PRO A 235 22.06 -6.30 15.94
C PRO A 235 22.30 -5.63 14.59
N TRP A 236 23.32 -4.78 14.47
CA TRP A 236 23.59 -4.03 13.24
C TRP A 236 23.91 -4.91 12.01
N ILE A 237 24.57 -6.06 12.19
CA ILE A 237 24.84 -7.02 11.11
C ILE A 237 23.53 -7.70 10.72
N THR A 238 22.75 -8.09 11.71
CA THR A 238 21.48 -8.78 11.52
C THR A 238 20.48 -7.87 10.80
N LEU A 239 20.37 -6.61 11.21
CA LEU A 239 19.61 -5.57 10.53
C LEU A 239 20.04 -5.46 9.06
N LYS A 240 21.34 -5.26 8.77
CA LYS A 240 21.82 -5.13 7.38
C LYS A 240 21.48 -6.33 6.51
N ARG A 241 21.44 -7.54 7.08
CA ARG A 241 21.00 -8.74 6.37
C ARG A 241 19.49 -8.77 6.20
N ASN A 242 18.73 -8.43 7.25
CA ASN A 242 17.27 -8.41 7.23
C ASN A 242 16.73 -7.39 6.23
N LEU A 243 17.30 -6.18 6.18
CA LEU A 243 16.92 -5.12 5.24
C LEU A 243 16.97 -5.56 3.77
N LYS A 244 17.83 -6.52 3.42
CA LYS A 244 17.91 -7.07 2.05
C LYS A 244 16.76 -8.04 1.73
N ASN A 245 16.14 -8.59 2.76
CA ASN A 245 15.10 -9.62 2.65
C ASN A 245 13.69 -9.08 2.93
N ILE A 246 13.56 -7.82 3.37
CA ILE A 246 12.26 -7.19 3.62
C ILE A 246 11.41 -7.27 2.36
N LYS A 247 10.21 -7.85 2.52
CA LYS A 247 9.20 -7.91 1.47
C LYS A 247 8.18 -6.82 1.69
N TYR A 248 8.40 -5.69 1.05
CA TYR A 248 7.49 -4.55 1.15
C TYR A 248 6.10 -4.92 0.66
N LEU A 249 5.05 -4.47 1.33
CA LEU A 249 3.67 -4.79 0.95
C LEU A 249 3.39 -4.37 -0.50
N SER A 250 3.85 -3.17 -0.87
CA SER A 250 3.74 -2.62 -2.23
C SER A 250 4.54 -3.38 -3.31
N SER A 251 5.35 -4.37 -2.94
CA SER A 251 6.02 -5.26 -3.90
C SER A 251 5.26 -6.57 -4.09
N MET A 252 4.31 -6.89 -3.20
CA MET A 252 3.52 -8.11 -3.22
C MET A 252 2.10 -7.89 -3.75
N VAL A 253 1.57 -6.67 -3.63
CA VAL A 253 0.22 -6.31 -4.09
C VAL A 253 0.21 -4.98 -4.83
N ASP A 254 -0.73 -4.84 -5.77
CA ASP A 254 -1.09 -3.53 -6.32
C ASP A 254 -1.71 -2.67 -5.22
N ILE A 255 -1.19 -1.46 -5.00
CA ILE A 255 -1.74 -0.51 -4.03
C ILE A 255 -2.48 0.64 -4.72
N SER A 256 -2.62 0.61 -6.05
CA SER A 256 -3.14 1.69 -6.88
C SER A 256 -4.57 2.12 -6.54
N PHE A 257 -5.38 1.18 -6.01
CA PHE A 257 -6.76 1.36 -5.59
C PHE A 257 -6.93 2.21 -4.33
N LYS A 258 -5.85 2.46 -3.59
CA LYS A 258 -5.88 3.25 -2.36
C LYS A 258 -5.99 4.74 -2.68
N ARG A 259 -6.82 5.43 -1.91
CA ARG A 259 -7.19 6.84 -2.12
C ARG A 259 -6.02 7.78 -1.85
N ARG A 260 -5.34 7.60 -0.72
CA ARG A 260 -4.15 8.35 -0.31
C ARG A 260 -3.09 7.39 0.18
N TYR A 261 -1.85 7.85 0.16
CA TYR A 261 -0.70 7.12 0.65
C TYR A 261 -0.09 7.95 1.77
N VAL A 262 0.01 7.38 2.96
CA VAL A 262 0.38 8.10 4.17
C VAL A 262 1.54 7.38 4.83
N TYR A 263 2.57 8.14 5.17
CA TYR A 263 3.69 7.66 5.97
C TYR A 263 3.65 8.36 7.33
N VAL A 264 3.67 7.59 8.41
CA VAL A 264 3.70 8.10 9.78
C VAL A 264 5.00 7.66 10.44
N ASP A 265 5.86 8.62 10.76
CA ASP A 265 7.12 8.38 11.46
C ASP A 265 6.96 8.74 12.94
N VAL A 266 6.82 7.72 13.78
CA VAL A 266 6.59 7.84 15.22
C VAL A 266 7.93 7.79 15.94
N GLY A 267 8.36 8.92 16.53
CA GLY A 267 9.73 9.09 17.03
C GLY A 267 10.69 9.42 15.89
N ALA A 268 10.36 10.48 15.14
CA ALA A 268 11.04 10.79 13.89
C ALA A 268 12.47 11.33 14.07
N ARG A 269 12.81 11.89 15.23
CA ARG A 269 14.10 12.53 15.54
C ARG A 269 14.48 13.54 14.46
N SER A 270 15.69 13.47 13.90
CA SER A 270 16.12 14.30 12.77
C SER A 270 15.54 13.80 11.45
N TYR A 271 15.34 14.68 10.47
CA TYR A 271 14.82 14.30 9.15
C TYR A 271 15.68 13.21 8.51
N GLY A 272 17.01 13.25 8.71
CA GLY A 272 17.94 12.24 8.21
C GLY A 272 17.88 10.87 8.92
N SER A 273 17.21 10.74 10.05
CA SER A 273 17.13 9.46 10.79
C SER A 273 16.31 8.42 10.02
N SER A 274 15.23 8.87 9.35
CA SER A 274 14.21 7.98 8.79
C SER A 274 13.67 8.51 7.47
N ILE A 275 12.90 9.61 7.47
CA ILE A 275 12.25 10.18 6.27
C ILE A 275 13.27 10.48 5.17
N GLY A 276 14.34 11.20 5.52
CA GLY A 276 15.41 11.64 4.63
C GLY A 276 16.38 10.55 4.21
N SER A 277 16.32 9.36 4.81
CA SER A 277 17.28 8.28 4.62
C SER A 277 16.68 7.06 3.96
N TRP A 278 16.28 6.05 4.72
CA TRP A 278 15.81 4.77 4.20
C TRP A 278 14.44 4.92 3.53
N PHE A 279 13.53 5.71 4.09
CA PHE A 279 12.17 5.84 3.58
C PHE A 279 12.20 6.42 2.18
N ARG A 280 12.90 7.54 1.96
CA ARG A 280 13.08 8.14 0.62
C ARG A 280 13.82 7.28 -0.40
N LYS A 281 14.61 6.29 0.05
CA LYS A 281 15.27 5.33 -0.86
C LYS A 281 14.33 4.22 -1.30
N GLN A 282 13.34 3.90 -0.47
CA GLN A 282 12.42 2.80 -0.71
C GLN A 282 11.08 3.26 -1.27
N TYR A 283 10.58 4.41 -0.85
CA TYR A 283 9.32 5.01 -1.25
C TYR A 283 9.57 6.34 -1.99
N PRO A 284 8.69 6.76 -2.91
CA PRO A 284 7.40 6.16 -3.25
C PRO A 284 7.51 4.85 -4.04
N LYS A 285 6.65 3.89 -3.71
CA LYS A 285 6.48 2.63 -4.47
C LYS A 285 5.32 2.78 -5.45
N GLN A 286 5.40 2.12 -6.60
CA GLN A 286 4.37 2.16 -7.66
C GLN A 286 4.00 3.59 -8.13
N ASN A 287 4.97 4.52 -8.09
CA ASN A 287 4.79 5.93 -8.48
C ASN A 287 3.70 6.68 -7.67
N LYS A 288 3.51 6.34 -6.39
CA LYS A 288 2.50 6.95 -5.51
C LYS A 288 3.12 7.89 -4.49
N THR A 289 2.78 9.17 -4.53
CA THR A 289 3.30 10.17 -3.59
C THR A 289 2.70 9.99 -2.19
N PHE A 290 3.55 10.01 -1.17
CA PHE A 290 3.14 9.86 0.24
C PHE A 290 2.99 11.22 0.92
N HIS A 291 1.91 11.39 1.68
CA HIS A 291 1.78 12.43 2.70
C HIS A 291 2.53 11.97 3.95
N VAL A 292 3.52 12.74 4.39
CA VAL A 292 4.42 12.34 5.47
C VAL A 292 4.11 13.11 6.75
N TYR A 293 3.84 12.39 7.83
CA TYR A 293 3.77 12.93 9.18
C TYR A 293 5.02 12.54 9.97
N ALA A 294 5.70 13.53 10.54
CA ALA A 294 6.81 13.33 11.46
C ALA A 294 6.32 13.64 12.88
N ILE A 295 6.27 12.64 13.77
CA ILE A 295 5.88 12.83 15.17
C ILE A 295 7.16 12.91 16.00
N GLU A 296 7.41 14.08 16.58
CA GLU A 296 8.66 14.37 17.29
C GLU A 296 8.42 15.31 18.48
N ALA A 297 8.77 14.87 19.68
CA ALA A 297 8.55 15.62 20.92
C ALA A 297 9.70 16.58 21.26
N ASP A 298 10.94 16.21 20.94
CA ASP A 298 12.13 17.01 21.23
C ASP A 298 12.22 18.19 20.25
N ARG A 299 12.09 19.39 20.83
CA ARG A 299 12.07 20.67 20.12
C ARG A 299 13.37 20.94 19.36
N THR A 300 14.46 20.29 19.73
CA THR A 300 15.77 20.42 19.07
C THR A 300 15.69 20.05 17.59
N PHE A 301 14.80 19.12 17.21
CA PHE A 301 14.66 18.66 15.82
C PHE A 301 13.59 19.42 15.02
N HIS A 302 12.68 20.16 15.67
CA HIS A 302 11.58 20.86 15.00
C HIS A 302 12.03 21.83 13.88
N PRO A 303 13.14 22.60 14.04
CA PRO A 303 13.62 23.50 12.98
C PRO A 303 13.97 22.77 11.68
N GLU A 304 14.40 21.51 11.73
CA GLU A 304 14.76 20.73 10.54
C GLU A 304 13.54 20.44 9.65
N TYR A 305 12.37 20.23 10.27
CA TYR A 305 11.12 19.95 9.58
C TYR A 305 10.42 21.21 9.05
N ALA A 306 10.63 22.36 9.67
CA ALA A 306 10.07 23.64 9.22
C ALA A 306 10.45 23.96 7.75
N LEU A 307 11.61 23.46 7.30
CA LEU A 307 12.12 23.65 5.94
C LEU A 307 11.58 22.62 4.93
N LYS A 308 10.82 21.59 5.37
CA LYS A 308 10.38 20.46 4.55
C LYS A 308 8.90 20.59 4.20
N LYS A 309 8.58 21.31 3.12
CA LYS A 309 7.20 21.57 2.66
C LYS A 309 6.32 20.31 2.43
N ALA A 310 6.93 19.14 2.22
CA ALA A 310 6.23 17.87 1.99
C ALA A 310 6.05 17.02 3.27
N VAL A 311 6.47 17.52 4.43
CA VAL A 311 6.37 16.84 5.73
C VAL A 311 5.56 17.68 6.69
N THR A 312 4.57 17.07 7.34
CA THR A 312 3.81 17.69 8.42
C THR A 312 4.42 17.25 9.75
N LEU A 313 5.00 18.19 10.48
CA LEU A 313 5.47 17.95 11.85
C LEU A 313 4.28 17.92 12.81
N VAL A 314 4.23 16.89 13.66
CA VAL A 314 3.36 16.77 14.83
C VAL A 314 4.27 16.92 16.06
N PRO A 315 4.35 18.13 16.66
CA PRO A 315 5.38 18.49 17.65
C PRO A 315 5.02 18.02 19.07
N TYR A 316 4.64 16.75 19.20
CA TYR A 316 4.14 16.12 20.43
C TYR A 316 4.66 14.69 20.55
N ALA A 317 4.67 14.14 21.76
CA ALA A 317 4.93 12.73 21.99
C ALA A 317 3.70 11.88 21.63
N ALA A 318 3.87 10.86 20.81
CA ALA A 318 2.84 9.83 20.66
C ALA A 318 2.62 9.13 22.01
N TRP A 319 1.39 9.13 22.49
CA TRP A 319 1.05 8.58 23.80
C TRP A 319 -0.33 7.91 23.81
N VAL A 320 -0.68 7.28 24.92
CA VAL A 320 -1.96 6.55 25.08
C VAL A 320 -3.15 7.47 25.36
N LYS A 321 -2.90 8.70 25.80
CA LYS A 321 -3.91 9.75 26.06
C LYS A 321 -3.30 11.15 25.98
N ASN A 322 -4.15 12.17 25.92
CA ASN A 322 -3.69 13.57 25.99
C ASN A 322 -3.28 13.92 27.43
N GLU A 323 -1.99 14.11 27.68
CA GLU A 323 -1.50 14.55 28.99
C GLU A 323 -0.11 15.20 28.91
N THR A 324 0.36 15.72 30.04
CA THR A 324 1.74 16.19 30.17
C THR A 324 2.61 15.04 30.64
N LEU A 325 3.78 14.89 30.02
CA LEU A 325 4.72 13.81 30.28
C LEU A 325 6.10 14.39 30.62
N THR A 326 6.96 13.56 31.19
CA THR A 326 8.38 13.87 31.38
C THR A 326 9.20 13.19 30.29
N PHE A 327 10.19 13.92 29.77
CA PHE A 327 11.14 13.45 28.79
C PHE A 327 12.52 13.40 29.46
N GLU A 328 13.00 12.20 29.74
CA GLU A 328 14.26 11.94 30.42
C GLU A 328 15.35 11.68 29.41
N ILE A 329 16.38 12.52 29.38
CA ILE A 329 17.51 12.35 28.46
C ILE A 329 18.62 11.63 29.21
N HIS A 330 18.73 10.33 28.99
CA HIS A 330 19.86 9.56 29.48
C HIS A 330 21.12 9.93 28.67
N ARG A 331 22.21 10.20 29.38
CA ARG A 331 23.56 10.28 28.81
C ARG A 331 24.27 8.96 29.14
N ASP A 332 24.78 8.26 28.14
CA ASP A 332 25.45 6.97 28.38
C ASP A 332 26.75 7.19 29.17
N PRO A 333 26.99 6.43 30.26
CA PRO A 333 28.21 6.55 31.04
C PRO A 333 29.41 6.04 30.22
N GLY A 334 30.26 6.95 29.75
CA GLY A 334 31.48 6.64 29.01
C GLY A 334 31.66 7.38 27.66
N GLU A 335 30.66 8.13 27.18
CA GLU A 335 30.87 9.07 26.08
C GLU A 335 31.66 10.29 26.60
N GLN A 336 32.98 10.24 26.49
CA GLN A 336 33.79 11.45 26.63
C GLN A 336 33.49 12.39 25.48
N VAL A 337 33.32 13.67 25.87
CA VAL A 337 32.96 14.81 25.04
C VAL A 337 33.84 14.88 23.80
N GLU A 338 33.25 14.67 22.63
CA GLU A 338 33.59 15.40 21.42
C GLU A 338 32.46 15.27 20.38
N VAL A 339 31.73 16.38 20.17
CA VAL A 339 30.69 16.68 19.16
C VAL A 339 29.23 16.39 19.55
N LYS A 340 28.52 17.49 19.90
CA LYS A 340 27.06 17.76 19.88
C LYS A 340 26.15 16.60 19.45
N GLY A 341 25.65 15.85 20.42
CA GLY A 341 24.45 15.02 20.28
C GLY A 341 23.67 15.01 21.60
N ARG A 342 22.43 15.51 21.61
CA ARG A 342 21.49 15.31 22.72
C ARG A 342 21.14 13.82 22.77
N GLY A 343 21.18 13.22 23.97
CA GLY A 343 20.95 11.78 24.18
C GLY A 343 19.56 11.32 23.73
N MET A 344 19.35 10.00 23.66
CA MET A 344 18.05 9.40 23.36
C MET A 344 17.11 9.59 24.55
N GLY A 345 16.03 10.35 24.38
CA GLY A 345 15.13 10.68 25.48
C GLY A 345 13.96 9.72 25.61
N ARG A 346 13.60 9.39 26.86
CA ARG A 346 12.54 8.46 27.22
C ARG A 346 11.34 9.20 27.79
N ILE A 347 10.16 8.79 27.37
CA ILE A 347 8.90 9.35 27.86
C ILE A 347 8.46 8.60 29.12
N GLN A 348 8.14 9.33 30.18
CA GLN A 348 7.52 8.79 31.40
C GLN A 348 6.26 9.58 31.82
N PRO A 349 5.28 8.94 32.48
CA PRO A 349 4.19 9.64 33.15
C PRO A 349 4.70 10.50 34.32
N LEU A 350 4.01 11.61 34.61
CA LEU A 350 4.35 12.53 35.72
C LEU A 350 4.30 11.92 37.14
N GLN A 351 3.95 10.63 37.30
CA GLN A 351 3.74 9.97 38.59
C GLN A 351 4.71 8.81 38.90
N GLY A 352 5.77 8.64 38.11
CA GLY A 352 6.90 7.78 38.49
C GLY A 352 7.95 8.61 39.24
N SER A 353 8.25 8.21 40.47
CA SER A 353 9.30 8.72 41.37
C SER A 353 10.32 9.68 40.74
N SER A 354 10.48 10.86 41.34
CA SER A 354 11.80 11.49 41.43
C SER A 354 12.75 10.48 42.05
N SER A 355 13.40 9.64 41.23
CA SER A 355 14.55 8.89 41.70
C SER A 355 15.59 9.95 42.03
N GLU A 356 15.90 10.12 43.31
CA GLU A 356 16.94 10.99 43.85
C GLU A 356 18.36 10.66 43.31
N ASP A 357 18.45 9.77 42.30
CA ASP A 357 19.64 9.18 41.68
C ASP A 357 19.74 9.40 40.15
N PHE A 358 18.85 10.21 39.52
CA PHE A 358 18.89 10.45 38.07
C PHE A 358 19.75 11.68 37.70
N ASP A 359 20.95 11.44 37.15
CA ASP A 359 21.90 12.47 36.66
C ASP A 359 21.61 12.95 35.21
N GLY A 360 20.34 13.10 34.84
CA GLY A 360 19.91 13.44 33.47
C GLY A 360 19.00 14.67 33.37
N GLU A 361 18.84 15.20 32.14
CA GLU A 361 17.92 16.31 31.88
C GLU A 361 16.48 15.79 31.80
N VAL A 362 15.56 16.42 32.55
CA VAL A 362 14.14 16.12 32.53
C VAL A 362 13.37 17.32 31.96
N GLU A 363 12.74 17.16 30.80
CA GLU A 363 11.91 18.19 30.18
C GLU A 363 10.42 17.83 30.25
N LYS A 364 9.54 18.80 30.51
CA LYS A 364 8.09 18.60 30.41
C LYS A 364 7.65 18.73 28.96
N ILE A 365 7.06 17.67 28.43
CA ILE A 365 6.55 17.61 27.05
C ILE A 365 5.05 17.30 27.05
N LYS A 366 4.39 17.53 25.91
CA LYS A 366 2.98 17.17 25.73
C LYS A 366 2.88 15.85 24.98
N GLY A 367 2.18 14.89 25.57
CA GLY A 367 1.71 13.69 24.91
C GLY A 367 0.32 13.89 24.31
N PHE A 368 0.04 13.23 23.20
CA PHE A 368 -1.29 13.17 22.61
C PHE A 368 -1.74 11.72 22.43
N ASP A 369 -3.06 11.50 22.46
CA ASP A 369 -3.67 10.21 22.15
C ASP A 369 -3.40 9.86 20.67
N PHE A 370 -2.38 9.03 20.47
CA PHE A 370 -1.92 8.63 19.15
C PHE A 370 -2.97 7.81 18.40
N ALA A 371 -3.70 6.94 19.11
CA ALA A 371 -4.73 6.11 18.52
C ALA A 371 -5.91 6.96 18.01
N ALA A 372 -6.36 7.92 18.82
CA ALA A 372 -7.41 8.86 18.42
C ALA A 372 -6.97 9.74 17.25
N TRP A 373 -5.73 10.24 17.26
CA TRP A 373 -5.18 11.01 16.15
C TRP A 373 -5.12 10.19 14.85
N LEU A 374 -4.69 8.93 14.91
CA LEU A 374 -4.61 8.07 13.72
C LEU A 374 -6.00 7.86 13.12
N LYS A 375 -7.01 7.54 13.93
CA LYS A 375 -8.41 7.38 13.50
C LYS A 375 -9.01 8.64 12.87
N ASN A 376 -8.55 9.82 13.29
CA ASN A 376 -8.98 11.11 12.72
C ASN A 376 -8.21 11.52 11.47
N THR A 377 -7.04 10.92 11.21
CA THR A 377 -6.12 11.35 10.13
C THR A 377 -6.26 10.48 8.87
N VAL A 378 -6.51 9.18 9.05
CA VAL A 378 -6.56 8.19 7.98
C VAL A 378 -7.84 7.35 8.04
N SER A 379 -8.16 6.70 6.92
CA SER A 379 -9.31 5.82 6.75
C SER A 379 -8.88 4.46 6.18
N LYS A 380 -9.77 3.46 6.22
CA LYS A 380 -9.52 2.12 5.64
C LYS A 380 -9.16 2.14 4.13
N ASN A 381 -9.55 3.23 3.43
CA ASN A 381 -9.30 3.43 2.00
C ASN A 381 -7.92 4.04 1.71
N ASP A 382 -7.18 4.46 2.74
CA ASP A 382 -5.82 4.96 2.60
C ASP A 382 -4.82 3.81 2.72
N PHE A 383 -3.64 3.95 2.12
CA PHE A 383 -2.50 3.06 2.29
C PHE A 383 -1.58 3.66 3.35
N VAL A 384 -1.43 2.98 4.49
CA VAL A 384 -0.71 3.55 5.63
C VAL A 384 0.53 2.72 5.95
N VAL A 385 1.69 3.36 5.82
CA VAL A 385 2.98 2.83 6.26
C VAL A 385 3.39 3.58 7.52
N MET A 386 3.81 2.84 8.55
CA MET A 386 4.22 3.43 9.82
C MET A 386 5.63 2.97 10.20
N LYS A 387 6.47 3.87 10.69
CA LYS A 387 7.71 3.52 11.40
C LYS A 387 7.55 3.94 12.85
N MET A 388 7.95 3.09 13.79
CA MET A 388 7.84 3.36 15.21
C MET A 388 9.15 3.01 15.92
N ASP A 389 9.67 3.98 16.65
CA ASP A 389 10.94 3.95 17.38
C ASP A 389 10.83 5.01 18.49
N VAL A 390 10.37 4.59 19.66
CA VAL A 390 9.87 5.50 20.71
C VAL A 390 10.40 5.12 22.09
N GLU A 391 11.61 4.58 22.11
CA GLU A 391 12.43 4.37 23.31
C GLU A 391 11.71 3.63 24.45
N GLY A 392 10.96 2.57 24.14
CA GLY A 392 10.32 1.68 25.13
C GLY A 392 8.81 1.82 25.25
N THR A 393 8.24 2.92 24.75
CA THR A 393 6.78 3.15 24.79
C THR A 393 6.01 2.34 23.74
N GLU A 394 6.68 1.50 22.95
CA GLU A 394 6.03 0.57 22.02
C GLU A 394 5.06 -0.37 22.75
N PHE A 395 5.41 -0.74 23.99
CA PHE A 395 4.60 -1.60 24.85
C PHE A 395 3.36 -0.94 25.45
N ASP A 396 3.23 0.38 25.32
CA ASP A 396 2.03 1.12 25.68
C ASP A 396 1.21 1.42 24.42
N LEU A 397 1.88 1.92 23.38
CA LEU A 397 1.25 2.35 22.14
C LEU A 397 0.65 1.21 21.33
N ILE A 398 1.39 0.12 21.10
CA ILE A 398 0.88 -0.98 20.25
C ILE A 398 -0.35 -1.65 20.89
N PRO A 399 -0.37 -2.00 22.20
CA PRO A 399 -1.58 -2.51 22.84
C PRO A 399 -2.75 -1.52 22.77
N ARG A 400 -2.49 -0.22 22.93
CA ARG A 400 -3.53 0.81 22.79
C ARG A 400 -4.10 0.88 21.37
N LEU A 401 -3.28 0.70 20.34
CA LEU A 401 -3.75 0.62 18.95
C LEU A 401 -4.63 -0.62 18.71
N PHE A 402 -4.33 -1.75 19.37
CA PHE A 402 -5.19 -2.93 19.34
C PHE A 402 -6.52 -2.68 20.04
N GLU A 403 -6.48 -2.21 21.29
CA GLU A 403 -7.66 -1.94 22.12
C GLU A 403 -8.66 -1.00 21.42
N THR A 404 -8.16 0.04 20.74
CA THR A 404 -9.00 1.04 20.07
C THR A 404 -9.43 0.69 18.65
N GLY A 405 -8.93 -0.44 18.12
CA GLY A 405 -9.05 -0.81 16.71
C GLY A 405 -8.31 0.13 15.74
N ALA A 406 -7.50 1.08 16.22
CA ALA A 406 -6.74 1.97 15.36
C ALA A 406 -5.68 1.21 14.53
N ILE A 407 -5.19 0.08 15.03
CA ILE A 407 -4.22 -0.77 14.32
C ILE A 407 -4.75 -1.27 12.97
N CYS A 408 -6.07 -1.40 12.81
CA CYS A 408 -6.68 -1.88 11.57
C CYS A 408 -6.51 -0.89 10.39
N LEU A 409 -6.11 0.36 10.68
CA LEU A 409 -5.85 1.40 9.70
C LEU A 409 -4.41 1.36 9.16
N VAL A 410 -3.53 0.56 9.77
CA VAL A 410 -2.13 0.43 9.37
C VAL A 410 -1.98 -0.79 8.47
N ASP A 411 -1.38 -0.62 7.29
CA ASP A 411 -1.15 -1.72 6.36
C ASP A 411 0.25 -2.35 6.54
N GLU A 412 1.26 -1.52 6.79
CA GLU A 412 2.67 -1.92 6.90
C GLU A 412 3.37 -1.16 8.04
N ILE A 413 4.12 -1.85 8.89
CA ILE A 413 4.80 -1.25 10.06
C ILE A 413 6.27 -1.69 10.16
N PHE A 414 7.16 -0.71 10.33
CA PHE A 414 8.57 -0.89 10.66
C PHE A 414 8.75 -0.56 12.14
N LEU A 415 8.94 -1.58 12.97
CA LEU A 415 8.92 -1.41 14.42
C LEU A 415 10.29 -1.72 15.01
N GLU A 416 10.90 -0.70 15.62
CA GLU A 416 12.07 -0.85 16.49
C GLU A 416 11.59 -1.07 17.92
N CYS A 417 11.74 -2.31 18.39
CA CYS A 417 11.33 -2.65 19.74
C CYS A 417 12.52 -2.52 20.70
N HIS A 418 12.29 -1.77 21.79
CA HIS A 418 13.28 -1.52 22.82
C HIS A 418 13.13 -2.51 23.98
N TYR A 419 14.21 -3.22 24.29
CA TYR A 419 14.25 -4.28 25.31
C TYR A 419 15.62 -4.31 25.99
N ASN A 420 15.71 -5.04 27.09
CA ASN A 420 16.92 -5.30 27.84
C ASN A 420 17.94 -6.07 26.98
N ARG A 421 18.86 -5.34 26.34
CA ARG A 421 19.88 -5.89 25.43
C ARG A 421 21.17 -6.23 26.17
N TRP A 422 21.93 -7.18 25.63
CA TRP A 422 23.33 -7.39 26.04
C TRP A 422 24.19 -6.15 25.81
N GLN A 423 25.00 -5.79 26.79
CA GLN A 423 25.90 -4.65 26.68
C GLN A 423 27.10 -4.98 25.79
N ARG A 424 27.43 -4.07 24.87
CA ARG A 424 28.56 -4.26 23.95
C ARG A 424 29.92 -4.19 24.66
N CYS A 425 30.04 -3.35 25.68
CA CYS A 425 31.28 -3.18 26.44
C CYS A 425 31.62 -4.38 27.32
N CYS A 426 30.60 -5.12 27.74
CA CYS A 426 30.62 -5.85 28.99
C CYS A 426 29.96 -7.22 28.80
N PRO A 427 30.72 -8.23 28.32
CA PRO A 427 30.17 -9.56 28.03
C PRO A 427 29.47 -10.17 29.24
N GLY A 428 28.29 -10.75 29.02
CA GLY A 428 27.48 -11.35 30.09
C GLY A 428 26.68 -10.34 30.94
N GLN A 429 26.84 -9.04 30.69
CA GLN A 429 26.02 -8.00 31.33
C GLN A 429 24.91 -7.52 30.40
N ARG A 430 23.76 -7.24 31.01
CA ARG A 430 22.54 -6.75 30.36
C ARG A 430 22.33 -5.27 30.70
N SER A 431 21.73 -4.51 29.78
CA SER A 431 21.43 -3.11 30.02
C SER A 431 20.18 -2.98 30.88
N ALA A 432 20.26 -2.26 32.00
CA ALA A 432 19.11 -1.95 32.82
C ALA A 432 18.18 -0.88 32.21
N LYS A 433 18.50 -0.34 31.01
CA LYS A 433 17.74 0.75 30.37
C LYS A 433 16.26 0.39 30.14
N TYR A 434 15.98 -0.87 29.80
CA TYR A 434 14.62 -1.36 29.59
C TYR A 434 14.38 -2.63 30.39
N GLU A 435 13.18 -2.80 30.92
CA GLU A 435 12.79 -3.99 31.67
C GLU A 435 12.34 -5.14 30.77
N LYS A 436 11.85 -4.81 29.57
CA LYS A 436 11.23 -5.77 28.66
C LYS A 436 12.27 -6.72 28.06
N THR A 437 11.85 -7.94 27.75
CA THR A 437 12.72 -8.97 27.15
C THR A 437 12.55 -9.01 25.62
N TYR A 438 13.51 -9.65 24.95
CA TYR A 438 13.40 -9.90 23.51
C TYR A 438 12.15 -10.73 23.16
N ASP A 439 11.80 -11.71 23.98
CA ASP A 439 10.61 -12.55 23.76
C ASP A 439 9.32 -11.73 23.83
N GLN A 440 9.26 -10.73 24.70
CA GLN A 440 8.12 -9.80 24.74
C GLN A 440 8.03 -8.95 23.46
N CYS A 441 9.16 -8.52 22.89
CA CYS A 441 9.15 -7.90 21.56
C CYS A 441 8.66 -8.88 20.48
N LEU A 442 9.12 -10.14 20.53
CA LEU A 442 8.69 -11.18 19.59
C LEU A 442 7.19 -11.46 19.68
N GLN A 443 6.61 -11.45 20.88
CA GLN A 443 5.17 -11.52 21.08
C GLN A 443 4.45 -10.34 20.42
N LEU A 444 4.97 -9.12 20.55
CA LEU A 444 4.40 -7.93 19.92
C LEU A 444 4.40 -8.05 18.38
N PHE A 445 5.51 -8.47 17.79
CA PHE A 445 5.63 -8.72 16.35
C PHE A 445 4.65 -9.81 15.88
N ASN A 446 4.52 -10.90 16.63
CA ASN A 446 3.56 -11.96 16.32
C ASN A 446 2.11 -11.48 16.39
N SER A 447 1.74 -10.70 17.40
CA SER A 447 0.39 -10.12 17.52
C SER A 447 0.04 -9.22 16.34
N LEU A 448 0.98 -8.40 15.86
CA LEU A 448 0.80 -7.57 14.66
C LEU A 448 0.58 -8.41 13.39
N ARG A 449 1.36 -9.49 13.21
CA ARG A 449 1.18 -10.44 12.10
C ARG A 449 -0.16 -11.16 12.18
N GLN A 450 -0.58 -11.57 13.38
CA GLN A 450 -1.87 -12.22 13.62
C GLN A 450 -3.05 -11.30 13.34
N SER A 451 -2.89 -9.97 13.49
CA SER A 451 -3.89 -8.99 13.08
C SER A 451 -3.83 -8.60 11.60
N GLY A 452 -3.04 -9.31 10.79
CA GLY A 452 -2.92 -9.04 9.36
C GLY A 452 -2.16 -7.76 9.01
N VAL A 453 -1.43 -7.18 9.97
CA VAL A 453 -0.52 -6.05 9.72
C VAL A 453 0.84 -6.60 9.33
N LEU A 454 1.38 -6.12 8.21
CA LEU A 454 2.71 -6.54 7.76
C LEU A 454 3.78 -5.81 8.59
N VAL A 455 4.35 -6.50 9.58
CA VAL A 455 5.42 -5.95 10.42
C VAL A 455 6.81 -6.44 10.03
N HIS A 456 7.73 -5.48 10.01
CA HIS A 456 9.16 -5.65 9.79
C HIS A 456 9.95 -5.28 11.06
N GLN A 457 10.85 -6.16 11.50
CA GLN A 457 11.73 -5.89 12.64
C GLN A 457 12.82 -4.87 12.28
N TRP A 458 12.81 -3.73 12.97
CA TRP A 458 13.75 -2.61 12.81
C TRP A 458 14.69 -2.50 14.03
N TRP A 459 15.89 -1.92 13.84
CA TRP A 459 16.99 -1.93 14.83
C TRP A 459 17.97 -0.77 14.67
#